data_AF-A0A7W0FRM6-F1
#
_entry.id   AF-A0A7W0FRM6-F1
#
_cell.length_a   1.000
_cell.length_b   1.000
_cell.length_c   1.000
_cell.angle_alpha   90.00
_cell.angle_beta   90.00
_cell.angle_gamma   90.00
#
_symmetry.space_group_name_H-M   'P 1'
#
loop_
_entity.id
_entity.type
_entity.pdbx_description
1 polymer ?
#
loop_
_entity_poly.entity_id
_entity_poly.type
_entity_poly.pdbx_seq_one_letter_code
_entity_poly.pdbx_strand_id
1 'polypeptide(L)' 'GKSVEVRVPPYAAVQCIEGARHTRGTPPAVVETDAASWLAMAMGRLTFDELRVAGKIRASGERSDLTPLLPLI' A
#
# COMPACT_ATOMS: atom_id res chain seq x y z
N GLY A 1 -9.91 5.92 -6.77
CA GLY A 1 -9.86 6.15 -5.32
C GLY A 1 -8.83 7.22 -4.97
N LYS A 2 -8.92 7.83 -3.79
CA LYS A 2 -7.97 8.86 -3.29
C LYS A 2 -7.71 8.75 -1.79
N SER A 3 -8.07 7.62 -1.18
CA SER A 3 -8.03 7.46 0.27
C SER A 3 -6.71 6.85 0.76
N VAL A 4 -6.04 6.08 -0.10
CA VAL A 4 -4.74 5.42 0.15
C VAL A 4 -3.76 5.76 -0.96
N GLU A 5 -2.52 6.03 -0.60
CA GLU A 5 -1.41 6.24 -1.53
C GLU A 5 -0.39 5.10 -1.38
N VAL A 6 -0.14 4.39 -2.48
CA VAL A 6 0.86 3.31 -2.54
C VAL A 6 2.10 3.84 -3.26
N ARG A 7 3.26 3.70 -2.64
CA ARG A 7 4.56 4.18 -3.12
C ARG A 7 5.53 3.04 -3.30
N VAL A 8 6.15 2.98 -4.47
CA VAL A 8 7.21 2.03 -4.81
C VAL A 8 8.38 2.81 -5.43
N PRO A 9 9.20 3.49 -4.61
CA PRO A 9 10.30 4.30 -5.11
C PRO A 9 11.40 3.45 -5.76
N PRO A 10 12.09 3.98 -6.80
CA PRO A 10 11.84 5.25 -7.48
C PRO A 10 10.76 5.17 -8.58
N TYR A 11 10.08 4.04 -8.72
CA TYR A 11 9.33 3.70 -9.93
C TYR A 11 7.94 4.32 -10.01
N ALA A 12 7.17 4.32 -8.90
CA ALA A 12 5.76 4.73 -8.95
C ALA A 12 5.22 5.23 -7.61
N ALA A 13 4.19 6.08 -7.70
CA ALA A 13 3.25 6.37 -6.62
C ALA A 13 1.84 6.46 -7.21
N VAL A 14 0.88 5.77 -6.61
CA VAL A 14 -0.52 5.72 -7.09
C VAL A 14 -1.50 5.92 -5.94
N GLN A 15 -2.65 6.51 -6.23
CA GLN A 15 -3.74 6.61 -5.27
C GLN A 15 -4.84 5.61 -5.61
N CYS A 16 -5.23 4.82 -4.61
CA CYS A 16 -6.24 3.77 -4.75
C CYS A 16 -7.27 3.87 -3.62
N ILE A 17 -8.24 2.95 -3.66
CA ILE A 17 -9.36 2.80 -2.70
C ILE A 17 -10.32 3.99 -2.70
N GLU A 18 -11.61 3.71 -2.85
CA GLU A 18 -12.64 4.75 -2.73
C GLU A 18 -12.75 5.24 -1.28
N GLY A 19 -13.18 6.47 -1.09
CA GLY A 19 -13.33 7.04 0.26
C GLY A 19 -13.19 8.55 0.29
N ALA A 20 -13.62 9.13 1.41
CA ALA A 20 -13.55 10.56 1.62
C ALA A 20 -12.16 11.10 1.28
N ARG A 21 -12.15 12.10 0.39
CA ARG A 21 -10.95 12.86 0.07
C ARG A 21 -10.46 13.48 1.37
N HIS A 22 -9.18 13.29 1.67
CA HIS A 22 -8.55 13.92 2.82
C HIS A 22 -8.78 15.43 2.78
N THR A 23 -9.37 15.94 3.86
CA THR A 23 -9.45 17.38 4.13
C THR A 23 -8.16 17.81 4.84
N ARG A 24 -7.85 19.11 4.81
CA ARG A 24 -6.65 19.65 5.44
C ARG A 24 -6.57 19.20 6.92
N GLY A 25 -5.53 18.45 7.27
CA GLY A 25 -5.27 18.01 8.65
C GLY A 25 -5.14 16.49 8.83
N THR A 26 -5.73 15.69 7.94
CA THR A 26 -5.61 14.22 8.00
C THR A 26 -4.74 13.74 6.85
N PRO A 27 -3.55 13.19 7.10
CA PRO A 27 -2.70 12.67 6.02
C PRO A 27 -3.35 11.44 5.38
N PRO A 28 -3.14 11.23 4.06
CA PRO A 28 -3.57 9.99 3.42
C PRO A 28 -2.98 8.77 4.09
N ALA A 29 -3.73 7.66 4.08
CA ALA A 29 -3.12 6.39 4.44
C ALA A 29 -2.03 6.11 3.39
N VAL A 30 -0.81 5.80 3.82
CA VAL A 30 0.33 5.58 2.94
C VAL A 30 0.82 4.15 3.13
N VAL A 31 1.11 3.48 2.02
CA VAL A 31 1.82 2.20 1.98
C VAL A 31 3.05 2.39 1.13
N GLU A 32 4.22 2.17 1.69
CA GLU A 32 5.50 2.30 1.00
C GLU A 32 6.31 1.00 1.12
N THR A 33 6.87 0.55 0.01
CA THR A 33 7.69 -0.68 -0.08
C THR A 33 8.69 -0.58 -1.24
N ASP A 34 9.69 -1.46 -1.27
CA ASP A 34 10.57 -1.63 -2.43
C ASP A 34 9.88 -2.41 -3.57
N ALA A 35 10.45 -2.32 -4.78
CA ALA A 35 9.88 -2.94 -5.99
C ALA A 35 9.84 -4.47 -5.96
N ALA A 36 10.83 -5.14 -5.37
CA ALA A 36 10.84 -6.59 -5.32
C ALA A 36 9.73 -7.11 -4.40
N SER A 37 9.58 -6.49 -3.23
CA SER A 37 8.50 -6.78 -2.29
C SER A 37 7.11 -6.48 -2.89
N TRP A 38 6.97 -5.34 -3.59
CA TRP A 38 5.71 -5.01 -4.29
C TRP A 38 5.31 -6.07 -5.33
N LEU A 39 6.25 -6.43 -6.21
CA LEU A 39 5.99 -7.41 -7.26
C LEU A 39 5.68 -8.80 -6.67
N ALA A 40 6.40 -9.22 -5.62
CA ALA A 40 6.11 -10.48 -4.93
C ALA A 40 4.68 -10.53 -4.38
N MET A 41 4.18 -9.43 -3.79
CA MET A 41 2.79 -9.35 -3.32
C MET A 41 1.77 -9.28 -4.45
N ALA A 42 2.04 -8.43 -5.45
CA ALA A 42 1.13 -8.25 -6.58
C ALA A 42 0.91 -9.56 -7.36
N MET A 43 1.92 -10.45 -7.36
CA MET A 43 1.87 -11.78 -7.96
C MET A 43 1.48 -12.90 -6.99
N GLY A 44 1.15 -12.59 -5.73
CA GLY A 44 0.72 -13.58 -4.73
C GLY A 44 1.82 -14.53 -4.23
N ARG A 45 3.10 -14.21 -4.44
CA ARG A 45 4.25 -15.00 -3.96
C ARG A 45 4.56 -14.76 -2.49
N LEU A 46 4.21 -13.58 -1.99
CA LEU A 46 4.27 -13.20 -0.58
C LEU A 46 2.99 -12.44 -0.24
N THR A 47 2.57 -12.53 1.00
CA THR A 47 1.40 -11.80 1.50
C THR A 47 1.79 -10.42 2.05
N PHE A 48 0.79 -9.55 2.16
CA PHE A 48 0.96 -8.24 2.78
C PHE A 48 1.40 -8.36 4.25
N ASP A 49 0.79 -9.27 5.00
CA ASP A 49 1.12 -9.51 6.40
C ASP A 49 2.54 -10.06 6.60
N GLU A 50 2.98 -11.01 5.78
CA GLU A 50 4.35 -11.53 5.85
C GLU A 50 5.39 -10.42 5.67
N LEU A 51 5.19 -9.57 4.66
CA LEU A 51 6.11 -8.47 4.37
C LEU A 51 6.00 -7.32 5.39
N ARG A 52 4.83 -7.12 5.99
CA ARG A 52 4.64 -6.17 7.08
C ARG A 52 5.36 -6.63 8.35
N VAL A 53 5.22 -7.89 8.74
CA VAL A 53 5.95 -8.49 9.88
C VAL A 53 7.46 -8.47 9.63
N ALA A 54 7.90 -8.71 8.40
CA ALA A 54 9.31 -8.63 8.01
C ALA A 54 9.86 -7.19 7.94
N GLY A 55 9.04 -6.16 8.22
CA GLY A 55 9.45 -4.76 8.16
C GLY A 55 9.75 -4.24 6.76
N LYS A 56 9.28 -4.93 5.71
CA LYS A 56 9.45 -4.55 4.30
C LYS A 56 8.41 -3.54 3.82
N ILE A 57 7.30 -3.41 4.56
CA ILE A 57 6.24 -2.45 4.28
C ILE A 57 6.16 -1.40 5.39
N ARG A 58 6.22 -0.14 5.01
CA ARG A 58 5.83 0.99 5.86
C ARG A 58 4.39 1.35 5.55
N ALA A 59 3.47 0.97 6.43
CA ALA A 59 2.06 1.28 6.31
C ALA A 59 1.63 2.23 7.43
N SER A 60 0.94 3.32 7.08
CA SER A 60 0.43 4.33 8.01
C SER A 60 -1.01 4.72 7.65
N GLY A 61 -1.82 5.00 8.68
CA GLY A 61 -3.24 5.30 8.54
C GLY A 61 -4.12 4.05 8.56
N GLU A 62 -5.35 4.21 9.06
CA GLU A 62 -6.29 3.13 9.34
C GLU A 62 -6.69 2.29 8.11
N ARG A 63 -6.61 2.89 6.91
CA ARG A 63 -6.98 2.26 5.64
C ARG A 63 -5.80 1.68 4.87
N SER A 64 -4.64 1.53 5.51
CA SER A 64 -3.41 1.08 4.84
C SER A 64 -3.32 -0.45 4.65
N ASP A 65 -4.28 -1.22 5.17
CA ASP A 65 -4.34 -2.65 4.91
C ASP A 65 -4.80 -2.91 3.47
N LEU A 66 -3.87 -3.46 2.68
CA LEU A 66 -4.11 -3.83 1.28
C LEU A 66 -4.38 -5.33 1.11
N THR A 67 -4.37 -6.12 2.19
CA THR A 67 -4.62 -7.57 2.15
C THR A 67 -5.89 -7.93 1.37
N PRO A 68 -7.03 -7.23 1.50
CA PRO A 68 -8.24 -7.56 0.75
C PRO A 68 -8.17 -7.31 -0.76
N LEU A 69 -7.12 -6.61 -1.24
CA LEU A 69 -6.96 -6.17 -2.63
C LEU A 69 -5.79 -6.86 -3.34
N LEU A 70 -5.06 -7.73 -2.64
CA LEU A 70 -3.89 -8.44 -3.17
C LEU A 70 -4.18 -9.95 -3.17
N PRO A 71 -3.65 -10.72 -4.15
CA PRO A 71 -2.82 -10.28 -5.28
C PRO A 71 -3.61 -9.56 -6.38
N LEU A 72 -2.89 -8.91 -7.30
CA LEU A 72 -3.49 -8.14 -8.41
C LEU A 72 -3.62 -8.94 -9.70
N ILE A 73 -2.89 -10.05 -9.83
CA ILE A 73 -2.74 -10.87 -11.03
C ILE A 73 -2.99 -12.32 -10.66
#